data_AF-A0A0S2S8T9-F1
#
_entry.id   AF-A0A0S2S8T9-F1
#
_cell.length_a   1.000
_cell.length_b   1.000
_cell.length_c   1.000
_cell.angle_alpha   90.00
_cell.angle_beta   90.00
_cell.angle_gamma   90.00
#
_symmetry.space_group_name_H-M   'P 1'
#
loop_
_entity.id
_entity.type
_entity.pdbx_description
1 polymer ?
#
loop_
_entity_poly.entity_id
_entity_poly.type
_entity_poly.pdbx_seq_one_letter_code
_entity_poly.pdbx_strand_id
1 'polypeptide(L)' 'MARTQTQKALSKAKRAGNYCSAQSRKTNGHYGEISQHVRMKPNKQEQLQRVKHKKRIVQSDASFFCR' A
#
# COMPACT_ATOMS: atom_id res chain seq x y z
N MET A 1 -14.83 -8.61 -15.05
CA MET A 1 -14.20 -9.61 -14.14
C MET A 1 -15.26 -10.51 -13.53
N ALA A 2 -15.01 -11.82 -13.46
CA ALA A 2 -15.87 -12.72 -12.71
C ALA A 2 -15.74 -12.48 -11.21
N ARG A 3 -16.87 -12.46 -10.49
CA ARG A 3 -16.88 -12.38 -9.02
C ARG A 3 -16.37 -13.67 -8.40
N THR A 4 -15.65 -13.57 -7.28
CA THR A 4 -15.21 -14.75 -6.52
C THR A 4 -16.39 -15.48 -5.90
N GLN A 5 -16.22 -16.77 -5.61
CA GLN A 5 -17.25 -17.59 -4.99
C GLN A 5 -17.73 -17.02 -3.64
N THR A 6 -16.81 -16.47 -2.84
CA THR A 6 -17.11 -15.86 -1.54
C THR A 6 -18.00 -14.63 -1.69
N GLN A 7 -17.71 -13.76 -2.67
CA GLN A 7 -18.55 -12.59 -2.95
C GLN A 7 -19.95 -12.98 -3.40
N LYS A 8 -20.07 -14.05 -4.21
CA LYS A 8 -21.38 -14.59 -4.62
C LYS A 8 -22.17 -15.15 -3.44
N ALA A 9 -21.52 -15.87 -2.52
CA ALA A 9 -22.16 -16.41 -1.33
C ALA A 9 -22.69 -15.29 -0.40
N LEU A 10 -21.89 -14.26 -0.15
CA LEU A 10 -22.29 -13.08 0.62
C LEU A 10 -23.50 -12.36 -0.01
N SER A 11 -23.47 -12.19 -1.33
CA SER A 11 -24.57 -11.54 -2.06
C SER A 11 -25.86 -12.37 -2.04
N LYS A 12 -25.78 -13.71 -2.08
CA LYS A 12 -26.95 -14.60 -1.94
C LYS A 12 -27.54 -14.50 -0.54
N ALA A 13 -26.69 -14.55 0.49
CA ALA A 13 -27.10 -14.47 1.89
C ALA A 13 -27.80 -13.14 2.20
N LYS A 14 -27.21 -12.02 1.76
CA LYS A 14 -27.78 -10.67 1.89
C LYS A 14 -29.18 -10.55 1.26
N ARG A 15 -29.39 -11.16 0.09
CA ARG A 15 -30.70 -11.16 -0.58
C ARG A 15 -31.74 -11.99 0.17
N ALA A 16 -31.32 -13.11 0.75
CA ALA A 16 -32.20 -13.99 1.50
C ALA A 16 -32.45 -13.53 2.95
N GLY A 17 -31.79 -12.46 3.41
CA GLY A 17 -31.83 -12.05 4.82
C GLY A 17 -31.16 -13.06 5.78
N ASN A 18 -30.41 -14.02 5.24
CA ASN A 18 -29.84 -15.12 6.00
C ASN A 18 -28.36 -14.89 6.30
N TYR A 19 -27.89 -15.54 7.36
CA TYR A 19 -26.48 -15.58 7.70
C TYR A 19 -25.70 -16.55 6.79
N CYS A 20 -24.44 -16.23 6.51
CA CYS A 20 -23.51 -17.11 5.82
C CYS A 20 -22.16 -17.09 6.55
N SER A 21 -21.51 -18.25 6.68
CA SER A 21 -20.20 -18.36 7.33
C SER A 21 -19.12 -17.43 6.74
N ALA A 22 -19.25 -17.06 5.47
CA ALA A 22 -18.38 -16.08 4.83
C ALA A 22 -18.47 -14.67 5.44
N GLN A 23 -19.59 -14.32 6.10
CA GLN A 23 -19.78 -13.01 6.75
C GLN A 23 -18.92 -12.85 8.00
N SER A 24 -18.60 -13.95 8.69
CA SER A 24 -17.70 -13.92 9.86
C SER A 24 -16.22 -13.89 9.50
N ARG A 25 -15.85 -14.01 8.22
CA ARG A 25 -14.45 -13.91 7.82
C ARG A 25 -13.96 -12.48 8.00
N LYS A 26 -12.73 -12.32 8.50
CA LYS A 26 -12.07 -11.03 8.60
C LYS A 26 -11.96 -10.39 7.21
N THR A 27 -12.50 -9.18 7.09
CA THR A 27 -12.43 -8.34 5.88
C THR A 27 -11.26 -7.37 5.95
N ASN A 28 -11.07 -6.55 4.90
CA ASN A 28 -10.08 -5.48 4.90
C ASN A 28 -10.27 -4.45 6.05
N GLY A 29 -11.44 -4.37 6.67
CA GLY A 29 -11.63 -3.56 7.89
C GLY A 29 -10.79 -4.07 9.08
N HIS A 30 -10.46 -5.36 9.10
CA HIS A 30 -9.59 -6.00 10.08
C HIS A 30 -8.13 -6.05 9.63
N TYR A 31 -7.72 -5.18 8.71
CA TYR A 31 -6.36 -5.21 8.14
C TYR A 31 -5.28 -5.19 9.22
N GLY A 32 -5.48 -4.45 10.31
CA GLY A 32 -4.56 -4.43 11.45
C GLY A 32 -4.34 -5.80 12.10
N GLU A 33 -5.38 -6.63 12.17
CA GLU A 33 -5.33 -7.99 12.72
C GLU A 33 -4.87 -9.04 11.70
N ILE A 34 -5.08 -8.79 10.41
CA ILE A 34 -4.69 -9.68 9.31
C ILE A 34 -3.22 -9.46 8.93
N SER A 35 -2.71 -8.23 9.10
CA SER A 35 -1.36 -7.82 8.73
C SER A 35 -0.31 -8.45 9.64
N GLN A 36 0.04 -9.71 9.38
CA GLN A 36 1.08 -10.45 10.10
C GLN A 36 2.50 -10.22 9.55
N HIS A 37 2.65 -9.46 8.46
CA HIS A 37 3.96 -9.23 7.86
C HIS A 37 4.81 -8.31 8.73
N VAL A 38 6.09 -8.64 8.87
CA VAL A 38 7.07 -7.76 9.51
C VAL A 38 7.27 -6.53 8.64
N ARG A 39 7.01 -5.35 9.19
CA ARG A 39 7.27 -4.08 8.51
C ARG A 39 8.76 -3.77 8.58
N MET A 40 9.45 -4.00 7.47
CA MET A 40 10.87 -3.66 7.36
C MET A 40 11.03 -2.20 6.93
N LYS A 41 11.99 -1.50 7.54
CA LYS A 41 12.41 -0.19 7.04
C LYS A 41 13.16 -0.38 5.72
N PRO A 42 13.03 0.57 4.77
CA PRO A 42 13.73 0.49 3.52
C PRO A 42 15.24 0.47 3.75
N ASN A 43 15.95 -0.30 2.95
CA ASN A 43 17.41 -0.42 3.05
C ASN A 43 18.11 0.84 2.51
N LYS A 44 19.43 0.97 2.75
CA LYS A 44 20.21 2.14 2.30
C LYS A 44 20.13 2.34 0.78
N GLN A 45 20.09 1.26 0.00
CA GLN A 45 20.01 1.35 -1.48
C GLN A 45 18.65 1.90 -1.93
N GLU A 46 17.55 1.38 -1.38
CA GLU A 46 16.18 1.84 -1.61
C GLU A 46 15.97 3.30 -1.18
N GLN A 47 16.62 3.71 -0.09
CA GLN A 47 16.57 5.10 0.36
C GLN A 47 17.32 6.05 -0.57
N LEU A 48 18.51 5.66 -1.05
CA LEU A 48 19.34 6.49 -1.94
C LEU A 48 18.77 6.58 -3.36
N GLN A 49 18.14 5.52 -3.86
CA GLN A 49 17.47 5.52 -5.17
C GLN A 49 16.14 6.29 -5.15
N ARG A 50 15.52 6.45 -3.98
CA ARG A 50 14.34 7.31 -3.82
C ARG A 50 14.75 8.78 -3.87
N VAL A 51 14.73 9.36 -5.08
CA VAL A 51 14.82 10.80 -5.27
C VAL A 51 13.52 11.46 -4.81
N LYS A 52 13.38 11.70 -3.49
CA LYS A 52 12.20 12.36 -2.91
C LYS A 52 12.20 13.87 -3.14
N HIS A 53 13.37 14.51 -3.06
CA HIS A 53 13.53 15.95 -3.29
C HIS A 53 14.64 16.15 -4.32
N LYS A 54 14.26 16.50 -5.55
CA LYS A 54 15.22 16.76 -6.61
C LYS A 54 15.81 18.16 -6.40
N LYS A 55 17.00 18.26 -5.80
CA LYS A 55 17.74 19.52 -5.82
C LYS A 55 18.08 19.84 -7.28
N ARG A 56 17.68 21.02 -7.75
CA ARG A 56 18.20 21.54 -9.02
C ARG A 56 19.68 21.84 -8.79
N ILE A 57 20.56 21.06 -9.41
CA ILE A 57 21.96 21.45 -9.54
C ILE A 57 21.95 22.60 -10.52
N VAL A 58 21.87 23.83 -10.00
CA VAL A 58 22.11 25.02 -10.80
C VAL A 58 23.61 25.04 -11.03
N GLN A 59 24.04 24.66 -12.23
CA GLN A 59 25.35 25.05 -12.74
C GLN A 59 25.28 26.56 -12.95
N SER A 60 25.48 27.32 -11.87
CA SER A 60 25.96 28.68 -12.02
C SER A 60 27.44 28.52 -12.30
N ASP A 61 27.83 28.92 -13.50
CA ASP A 61 29.23 29.04 -13.90
C ASP A 61 30.06 29.66 -12.76
N ALA A 62 31.20 29.02 -12.52
CA ALA A 62 32.30 29.40 -11.64
C ALA A 62 32.09 30.57 -10.65
N SER A 63 32.15 30.28 -9.35
CA SER A 63 32.49 31.29 -8.34
C SER A 63 33.60 30.79 -7.40
N PHE A 64 34.72 30.41 -8.00
CA PHE A 64 36.04 30.46 -7.34
C PHE A 64 36.89 31.52 -8.02
N PHE A 65 36.42 32.77 -8.00
CA PHE A 65 37.26 33.93 -8.29
C PHE A 65 36.68 35.11 -7.53
N CYS A 66 37.36 35.53 -6.46
CA CYS A 66 37.48 36.93 -6.03
C CYS A 66 38.37 37.05 -4.78
N ARG A 67 39.60 37.48 -5.06
CA ARG A 67 40.66 38.06 -4.20
C ARG A 67 41.34 37.19 -3.15
#